data_AF-A0A923JGG8-F1
#
_entry.id   AF-A0A923JGG8-F1
#
_cell.length_a   1.000
_cell.length_b   1.000
_cell.length_c   1.000
_cell.angle_alpha   90.00
_cell.angle_beta   90.00
_cell.angle_gamma   90.00
#
_symmetry.space_group_name_H-M   'P 1'
#
loop_
_entity.id
_entity.type
_entity.pdbx_description
1 polymer ?
#
loop_
_entity_poly.entity_id
_entity_poly.type
_entity_poly.pdbx_seq_one_letter_code
_entity_poly.pdbx_strand_id
1 'polypeptide(L)'
;MKIAVAFFGIPRNSQICFPSIEQNVLAQLPAGSDVKCFYHLYKIDEVQNSRSGEAGELAADNYLPFESMTGALTSTEGVLERWDFEQVKAQGDTWADDYASVRNLIYQLNSLHTVTIMIEPFNPDFVVFVRPDNFFHNPLPGYVFNHADARRHNVYIPDWQWWGGLNDRLAICGRDTYVAYGKRVERIFDFCKATGRKLHSERLLKYALLEAGAKVCTLPTQASRVRITGAFAEESFSPKRGMGKRENRYFHLFATLRTWWDRRR
;
A
#
# COMPACT_ATOMS: atom_id res chain seq x y z
N MET A 1 -15.65 -9.52 14.53
CA MET A 1 -14.70 -9.48 13.41
C MET A 1 -13.52 -8.62 13.84
N LYS A 2 -12.30 -9.05 13.52
CA LYS A 2 -11.05 -8.33 13.83
C LYS A 2 -10.53 -7.62 12.58
N ILE A 3 -10.30 -6.31 12.67
CA ILE A 3 -9.75 -5.53 11.57
C ILE A 3 -8.48 -4.84 12.05
N ALA A 4 -7.37 -5.07 11.33
CA ALA A 4 -6.16 -4.28 11.51
C ALA A 4 -6.13 -3.14 10.49
N VAL A 5 -5.77 -1.94 10.92
CA VAL A 5 -5.43 -0.83 10.01
C VAL A 5 -3.92 -0.61 10.09
N ALA A 6 -3.24 -0.64 8.95
CA ALA A 6 -1.78 -0.63 8.88
C ALA A 6 -1.30 0.65 8.18
N PHE A 7 -0.61 1.51 8.93
CA PHE A 7 0.09 2.68 8.41
C PHE A 7 1.58 2.37 8.21
N PHE A 8 2.14 2.81 7.08
CA PHE A 8 3.52 2.51 6.75
C PHE A 8 4.19 3.62 5.94
N GLY A 9 5.51 3.75 6.08
CA GLY A 9 6.33 4.68 5.31
C GLY A 9 6.57 5.99 6.03
N ILE A 10 6.30 7.12 5.38
CA ILE A 10 6.56 8.46 5.91
C ILE A 10 5.23 9.22 5.93
N PRO A 11 4.76 9.71 7.10
CA PRO A 11 3.53 10.50 7.17
C PRO A 11 3.82 11.91 6.65
N ARG A 12 3.22 12.33 5.56
CA ARG A 12 3.40 13.70 5.01
C ARG A 12 2.09 14.45 5.08
N ASN A 13 2.16 15.70 5.52
CA ASN A 13 1.01 16.57 5.68
C ASN A 13 -0.15 15.90 6.42
N SER A 14 0.12 15.32 7.60
CA SER A 14 -0.91 14.61 8.36
C SER A 14 -2.08 15.50 8.76
N GLN A 15 -1.86 16.81 8.94
CA GLN A 15 -2.94 17.79 9.15
C GLN A 15 -3.94 17.85 7.97
N ILE A 16 -3.51 17.50 6.75
CA ILE A 16 -4.36 17.41 5.55
C ILE A 16 -4.86 15.97 5.36
N CYS A 17 -3.96 15.00 5.42
CA CYS A 17 -4.24 13.61 5.08
C CYS A 17 -5.08 12.90 6.15
N PHE A 18 -4.71 13.04 7.44
CA PHE A 18 -5.29 12.24 8.51
C PHE A 18 -6.78 12.49 8.74
N PRO A 19 -7.30 13.74 8.71
CA PRO A 19 -8.75 13.96 8.79
C PRO A 19 -9.54 13.21 7.71
N SER A 20 -8.99 13.14 6.48
CA SER A 20 -9.61 12.37 5.40
C SER A 20 -9.54 10.86 5.65
N ILE A 21 -8.47 10.36 6.28
CA ILE A 21 -8.32 8.96 6.68
C ILE A 21 -9.35 8.62 7.77
N GLU A 22 -9.51 9.47 8.78
CA GLU A 22 -10.52 9.27 9.83
C GLU A 22 -11.93 9.17 9.23
N GLN A 23 -12.29 10.13 8.39
CA GLN A 23 -13.63 10.20 7.80
C GLN A 23 -13.90 9.09 6.78
N ASN A 24 -12.97 8.86 5.85
CA ASN A 24 -13.22 8.03 4.68
C ASN A 24 -12.69 6.59 4.83
N VAL A 25 -11.85 6.32 5.83
CA VAL A 25 -11.32 4.97 6.10
C VAL A 25 -11.78 4.46 7.45
N LEU A 26 -11.40 5.13 8.55
CA LEU A 26 -11.63 4.61 9.91
C LEU A 26 -13.11 4.60 10.29
N ALA A 27 -13.84 5.68 10.01
CA ALA A 27 -15.27 5.79 10.29
C ALA A 27 -16.14 4.87 9.42
N GLN A 28 -15.57 4.28 8.36
CA GLN A 28 -16.26 3.37 7.46
C GLN A 28 -16.10 1.89 7.87
N LEU A 29 -15.29 1.61 8.89
CA LEU A 29 -15.14 0.25 9.43
C LEU A 29 -16.41 -0.15 10.18
N PRO A 30 -16.88 -1.41 10.09
CA PRO A 30 -18.14 -1.81 10.68
C PRO A 30 -18.17 -1.65 12.20
N ALA A 31 -19.23 -1.01 12.71
CA ALA A 31 -19.47 -0.89 14.14
C ALA A 31 -19.49 -2.27 14.82
N GLY A 32 -18.95 -2.35 16.04
CA GLY A 32 -18.84 -3.60 16.80
C GLY A 32 -17.68 -4.51 16.36
N SER A 33 -16.86 -4.09 15.40
CA SER A 33 -15.59 -4.78 15.09
C SER A 33 -14.53 -4.48 16.15
N ASP A 34 -13.67 -5.46 16.43
CA ASP A 34 -12.42 -5.25 17.17
C ASP A 34 -11.40 -4.65 16.20
N VAL A 35 -11.27 -3.32 16.24
CA VAL A 35 -10.37 -2.57 15.36
C VAL A 35 -9.11 -2.19 16.10
N LYS A 36 -7.95 -2.48 15.52
CA LYS A 36 -6.65 -2.01 16.02
C LYS A 36 -5.86 -1.35 14.91
N CYS A 37 -5.34 -0.16 15.20
CA CYS A 37 -4.46 0.56 14.30
C CYS A 37 -3.01 0.26 14.65
N PHE A 38 -2.22 -0.03 13.63
CA PHE A 38 -0.81 -0.34 13.69
C PHE A 38 -0.02 0.61 12.80
N TYR A 39 1.21 0.94 13.19
CA TYR A 39 2.10 1.71 12.33
C TYR A 39 3.55 1.24 12.39
N HIS A 40 4.23 1.36 11.26
CA HIS A 40 5.68 1.49 11.22
C HIS A 40 5.99 2.71 10.37
N LEU A 41 6.61 3.74 10.95
CA LEU A 41 6.90 4.97 10.21
C LEU A 41 8.38 5.32 10.35
N TYR A 42 8.97 5.88 9.30
CA TYR A 42 10.32 6.40 9.38
C TYR A 42 10.32 7.78 10.03
N LYS A 43 11.14 7.94 11.06
CA LYS A 43 11.48 9.23 11.65
C LYS A 43 12.61 9.85 10.84
N ILE A 44 12.27 10.85 10.05
CA ILE A 44 13.20 11.68 9.28
C ILE A 44 12.85 13.15 9.49
N ASP A 45 13.85 14.02 9.41
CA ASP A 45 13.67 15.46 9.65
C ASP A 45 13.33 16.21 8.34
N GLU A 46 13.73 15.68 7.18
CA GLU A 46 13.52 16.31 5.89
C GLU A 46 13.17 15.28 4.80
N VAL A 47 12.36 15.73 3.83
CA VAL A 47 12.06 14.99 2.61
C VAL A 47 12.73 15.71 1.44
N GLN A 48 13.59 15.00 0.70
CA GLN A 48 14.15 15.49 -0.56
C GLN A 48 13.96 14.45 -1.67
N ASN A 49 13.33 14.85 -2.78
CA ASN A 49 13.11 14.02 -3.95
C ASN A 49 13.21 14.86 -5.23
N SER A 50 14.35 14.76 -5.90
CA SER A 50 14.65 15.47 -7.14
C SER A 50 13.66 15.16 -8.27
N ARG A 51 13.20 13.91 -8.38
CA ARG A 51 12.28 13.48 -9.44
C ARG A 51 10.92 14.18 -9.37
N SER A 52 10.39 14.41 -8.17
CA SER A 52 9.14 15.16 -7.98
C SER A 52 9.34 16.64 -7.67
N GLY A 53 10.59 17.11 -7.58
CA GLY A 53 10.90 18.46 -7.10
C GLY A 53 10.45 18.71 -5.66
N GLU A 54 10.31 17.64 -4.87
CA GLU A 54 9.76 17.71 -3.50
C GLU A 54 10.91 17.94 -2.52
N ALA A 55 10.90 19.06 -1.81
CA ALA A 55 11.87 19.39 -0.77
C ALA A 55 11.15 20.11 0.39
N GLY A 56 11.41 19.70 1.63
CA GLY A 56 10.86 20.38 2.81
C GLY A 56 11.10 19.63 4.11
N GLU A 57 10.98 20.37 5.20
CA GLU A 57 11.02 19.83 6.57
C GLU A 57 9.81 18.93 6.82
N LEU A 58 10.05 17.83 7.53
CA LEU A 58 9.00 16.95 8.02
C LEU A 58 8.74 17.20 9.51
N ALA A 59 7.85 18.16 9.78
CA ALA A 59 7.51 18.58 11.14
C ALA A 59 7.00 17.42 12.02
N ALA A 60 7.32 17.48 13.31
CA ALA A 60 6.90 16.49 14.33
C ALA A 60 5.38 16.27 14.38
N ASP A 61 4.59 17.31 14.08
CA ASP A 61 3.13 17.24 14.01
C ASP A 61 2.59 16.19 13.04
N ASN A 62 3.39 15.79 12.04
CA ASN A 62 3.01 14.72 11.12
C ASN A 62 2.87 13.35 11.81
N TYR A 63 3.50 13.16 12.98
CA TYR A 63 3.49 11.88 13.69
C TYR A 63 2.41 11.83 14.79
N LEU A 64 1.94 12.98 15.29
CA LEU A 64 0.97 13.08 16.39
C LEU A 64 -0.27 12.15 16.23
N PRO A 65 -0.89 12.03 15.04
CA PRO A 65 -2.09 11.18 14.91
C PRO A 65 -1.85 9.69 15.15
N PHE A 66 -0.60 9.23 15.10
CA PHE A 66 -0.23 7.83 15.23
C PHE A 66 0.24 7.46 16.64
N GLU A 67 0.48 8.43 17.52
CA GLU A 67 1.09 8.18 18.85
C GLU A 67 0.26 7.28 19.76
N SER A 68 -1.07 7.30 19.61
CA SER A 68 -2.00 6.45 20.38
C SER A 68 -2.15 5.03 19.81
N MET A 69 -1.53 4.74 18.66
CA MET A 69 -1.65 3.46 17.96
C MET A 69 -0.51 2.51 18.34
N THR A 70 -0.62 1.22 17.98
CA THR A 70 0.44 0.24 18.25
C THR A 70 1.51 0.31 17.16
N GLY A 71 2.74 0.70 17.46
CA GLY A 71 3.74 0.77 16.39
C GLY A 71 5.13 1.21 16.80
N ALA A 72 5.93 1.50 15.79
CA ALA A 72 7.31 1.95 15.95
C ALA A 72 7.66 3.08 14.99
N LEU A 73 8.43 4.04 15.51
CA LEU A 73 9.16 5.05 14.72
C LEU A 73 10.62 4.62 14.62
N THR A 74 11.15 4.46 13.41
CA THR A 74 12.54 3.99 13.20
C THR A 74 13.29 4.89 12.23
N SER A 75 14.62 4.80 12.22
CA SER A 75 15.43 5.37 11.14
C SER A 75 15.42 4.44 9.91
N THR A 76 16.01 4.90 8.80
CA THR A 76 16.28 4.10 7.59
C THR A 76 17.61 3.35 7.64
N GLU A 77 18.36 3.49 8.74
CA GLU A 77 19.67 2.87 8.94
C GLU A 77 19.58 1.33 8.92
N GLY A 78 20.52 0.67 8.26
CA GLY A 78 20.57 -0.80 8.17
C GLY A 78 19.53 -1.43 7.25
N VAL A 79 18.57 -0.67 6.72
CA VAL A 79 17.47 -1.23 5.91
C VAL A 79 17.96 -1.72 4.54
N LEU A 80 18.91 -1.03 3.92
CA LEU A 80 19.41 -1.42 2.60
C LEU A 80 20.28 -2.68 2.69
N GLU A 81 21.07 -2.79 3.74
CA GLU A 81 21.89 -3.94 4.08
C GLU A 81 21.01 -5.16 4.37
N ARG A 82 19.96 -4.97 5.18
CA ARG A 82 18.99 -6.03 5.52
C ARG A 82 18.37 -6.70 4.29
N TRP A 83 18.14 -5.94 3.22
CA TRP A 83 17.46 -6.43 2.01
C TRP A 83 18.39 -6.60 0.81
N ASP A 84 19.71 -6.72 1.06
CA ASP A 84 20.75 -6.91 0.04
C ASP A 84 20.58 -5.97 -1.16
N PHE A 85 20.61 -4.66 -0.88
CA PHE A 85 20.37 -3.65 -1.90
C PHE A 85 21.36 -3.72 -3.08
N GLU A 86 22.58 -4.20 -2.86
CA GLU A 86 23.54 -4.41 -3.96
C GLU A 86 23.10 -5.54 -4.90
N GLN A 87 22.59 -6.65 -4.37
CA GLN A 87 21.98 -7.69 -5.21
C GLN A 87 20.72 -7.18 -5.94
N VAL A 88 19.92 -6.30 -5.30
CA VAL A 88 18.78 -5.64 -5.95
C VAL A 88 19.25 -4.75 -7.10
N LYS A 89 20.32 -3.95 -6.92
CA LYS A 89 20.92 -3.12 -7.97
C LYS A 89 21.41 -3.95 -9.15
N ALA A 90 21.96 -5.15 -8.89
CA ALA A 90 22.36 -6.07 -9.95
C ALA A 90 21.19 -6.53 -10.85
N GLN A 91 19.94 -6.44 -10.38
CA GLN A 91 18.74 -6.68 -11.22
C GLN A 91 18.42 -5.49 -12.14
N GLY A 92 19.06 -4.34 -11.92
CA GLY A 92 18.98 -3.14 -12.76
C GLY A 92 18.03 -2.06 -12.25
N ASP A 93 18.23 -0.85 -12.77
CA ASP A 93 17.41 0.31 -12.46
C ASP A 93 16.20 0.39 -13.40
N THR A 94 14.99 0.29 -12.83
CA THR A 94 13.71 0.38 -13.56
C THR A 94 13.37 1.81 -13.97
N TRP A 95 13.82 2.81 -13.21
CA TRP A 95 13.47 4.22 -13.43
C TRP A 95 14.60 5.05 -14.01
N ALA A 96 15.82 4.49 -14.09
CA ALA A 96 17.01 5.16 -14.59
C ALA A 96 17.29 6.47 -13.85
N ASP A 97 17.15 6.44 -12.52
CA ASP A 97 17.30 7.58 -11.60
C ASP A 97 18.40 7.33 -10.56
N ASP A 98 19.44 6.60 -10.98
CA ASP A 98 20.56 6.17 -10.14
C ASP A 98 20.06 5.41 -8.90
N TYR A 99 19.11 4.50 -9.13
CA TYR A 99 18.48 3.65 -8.12
C TYR A 99 17.74 4.41 -6.99
N ALA A 100 17.52 5.72 -7.11
CA ALA A 100 16.83 6.49 -6.08
C ALA A 100 15.39 5.99 -5.86
N SER A 101 14.65 5.69 -6.93
CA SER A 101 13.30 5.11 -6.83
C SER A 101 13.32 3.69 -6.28
N VAL A 102 14.35 2.89 -6.63
CA VAL A 102 14.50 1.51 -6.12
C VAL A 102 14.79 1.54 -4.61
N ARG A 103 15.68 2.42 -4.16
CA ARG A 103 15.98 2.64 -2.74
C ARG A 103 14.73 3.02 -1.94
N ASN A 104 13.96 3.99 -2.43
CA ASN A 104 12.69 4.39 -1.80
C ASN A 104 11.68 3.24 -1.75
N LEU A 105 11.64 2.40 -2.78
CA LEU A 105 10.81 1.20 -2.78
C LEU A 105 11.25 0.21 -1.70
N ILE A 106 12.54 -0.04 -1.50
CA ILE A 106 13.04 -0.92 -0.42
C ILE A 106 12.63 -0.38 0.96
N TYR A 107 12.76 0.93 1.21
CA TYR A 107 12.29 1.52 2.46
C TYR A 107 10.78 1.31 2.68
N GLN A 108 9.96 1.57 1.65
CA GLN A 108 8.51 1.35 1.72
C GLN A 108 8.18 -0.13 2.01
N LEU A 109 8.85 -1.04 1.31
CA LEU A 109 8.68 -2.49 1.45
C LEU A 109 9.10 -3.01 2.83
N ASN A 110 10.20 -2.51 3.39
CA ASN A 110 10.61 -2.80 4.76
C ASN A 110 9.57 -2.32 5.77
N SER A 111 9.05 -1.09 5.59
CA SER A 111 8.03 -0.56 6.49
C SER A 111 6.73 -1.37 6.47
N LEU A 112 6.32 -1.83 5.28
CA LEU A 112 5.19 -2.75 5.11
C LEU A 112 5.45 -4.09 5.80
N HIS A 113 6.65 -4.64 5.64
CA HIS A 113 7.04 -5.91 6.28
C HIS A 113 6.96 -5.80 7.80
N THR A 114 7.56 -4.76 8.38
CA THR A 114 7.60 -4.55 9.82
C THR A 114 6.20 -4.35 10.42
N VAL A 115 5.35 -3.50 9.82
CA VAL A 115 3.97 -3.34 10.32
C VAL A 115 3.16 -4.62 10.19
N THR A 116 3.42 -5.43 9.15
CA THR A 116 2.74 -6.72 8.97
C THR A 116 3.14 -7.73 10.04
N ILE A 117 4.41 -7.78 10.45
CA ILE A 117 4.86 -8.59 11.59
C ILE A 117 4.11 -8.21 12.88
N MET A 118 3.94 -6.90 13.14
CA MET A 118 3.23 -6.42 14.33
C MET A 118 1.73 -6.80 14.32
N ILE A 119 1.13 -6.96 13.15
CA ILE A 119 -0.27 -7.31 12.96
C ILE A 119 -0.52 -8.82 13.17
N GLU A 120 0.43 -9.68 12.82
CA GLU A 120 0.25 -11.14 12.84
C GLU A 120 -0.30 -11.70 14.17
N PRO A 121 0.22 -11.29 15.35
CA PRO A 121 -0.32 -11.74 16.64
C PRO A 121 -1.78 -11.35 16.89
N PHE A 122 -2.27 -10.27 16.26
CA PHE A 122 -3.67 -9.86 16.38
C PHE A 122 -4.61 -10.81 15.61
N ASN A 123 -4.07 -11.53 14.62
CA ASN A 123 -4.76 -12.53 13.81
C ASN A 123 -6.08 -12.00 13.19
N PRO A 124 -6.02 -10.92 12.39
CA PRO A 124 -7.21 -10.23 11.88
C PRO A 124 -7.95 -11.01 10.79
N ASP A 125 -9.24 -10.72 10.63
CA ASP A 125 -10.05 -11.14 9.48
C ASP A 125 -9.72 -10.33 8.22
N PHE A 126 -9.43 -9.04 8.42
CA PHE A 126 -9.06 -8.10 7.38
C PHE A 126 -7.92 -7.18 7.82
N VAL A 127 -7.05 -6.81 6.87
CA VAL A 127 -6.04 -5.76 7.04
C VAL A 127 -6.27 -4.66 6.02
N VAL A 128 -6.43 -3.43 6.50
CA VAL A 128 -6.55 -2.22 5.67
C VAL A 128 -5.18 -1.54 5.66
N PHE A 129 -4.47 -1.64 4.54
CA PHE A 129 -3.19 -0.95 4.35
C PHE A 129 -3.45 0.46 3.84
N VAL A 130 -3.02 1.45 4.62
CA VAL A 130 -3.25 2.87 4.37
C VAL A 130 -1.91 3.59 4.32
N ARG A 131 -1.67 4.32 3.23
CA ARG A 131 -0.55 5.24 3.18
C ARG A 131 -0.90 6.52 3.95
N PRO A 132 -0.05 6.98 4.88
CA PRO A 132 -0.33 8.17 5.67
C PRO A 132 -0.17 9.48 4.88
N ASP A 133 0.48 9.44 3.71
CA ASP A 133 0.69 10.59 2.81
C ASP A 133 -0.43 10.74 1.76
N ASN A 134 -1.58 10.11 1.96
CA ASN A 134 -2.70 10.16 1.01
C ASN A 134 -3.92 10.88 1.60
N PHE A 135 -4.51 11.76 0.80
CA PHE A 135 -5.84 12.30 1.02
C PHE A 135 -6.90 11.43 0.32
N PHE A 136 -7.87 10.94 1.07
CA PHE A 136 -8.96 10.10 0.55
C PHE A 136 -10.16 10.96 0.15
N HIS A 137 -10.62 10.83 -1.10
CA HIS A 137 -11.68 11.67 -1.68
C HIS A 137 -13.09 11.15 -1.40
N ASN A 138 -13.22 9.86 -1.14
CA ASN A 138 -14.51 9.18 -0.96
C ASN A 138 -14.38 8.02 0.04
N PRO A 139 -15.48 7.66 0.74
CA PRO A 139 -15.47 6.64 1.77
C PRO A 139 -15.16 5.24 1.21
N LEU A 140 -14.56 4.39 2.05
CA LEU A 140 -14.48 2.97 1.81
C LEU A 140 -15.89 2.35 1.70
N PRO A 141 -16.10 1.45 0.74
CA PRO A 141 -17.40 0.80 0.62
C PRO A 141 -17.56 -0.29 1.68
N GLY A 142 -18.56 -0.15 2.55
CA GLY A 142 -18.78 -1.05 3.68
C GLY A 142 -18.99 -2.53 3.31
N TYR A 143 -19.49 -2.81 2.09
CA TYR A 143 -19.73 -4.20 1.66
C TYR A 143 -18.48 -5.07 1.76
N VAL A 144 -17.28 -4.51 1.63
CA VAL A 144 -16.00 -5.25 1.62
C VAL A 144 -15.82 -6.11 2.87
N PHE A 145 -16.32 -5.63 4.01
CA PHE A 145 -16.14 -6.26 5.31
C PHE A 145 -17.22 -7.27 5.67
N ASN A 146 -18.25 -7.45 4.83
CA ASN A 146 -19.24 -8.51 5.04
C ASN A 146 -18.56 -9.88 4.85
N HIS A 147 -19.10 -10.96 5.42
CA HIS A 147 -18.68 -12.34 5.13
C HIS A 147 -17.15 -12.60 5.18
N ALA A 148 -16.50 -12.29 6.32
CA ALA A 148 -15.05 -12.45 6.52
C ALA A 148 -14.50 -13.80 6.01
N ASP A 149 -15.13 -14.92 6.36
CA ASP A 149 -14.68 -16.25 5.97
C ASP A 149 -14.70 -16.47 4.44
N ALA A 150 -15.77 -16.03 3.77
CA ALA A 150 -15.90 -16.16 2.32
C ALA A 150 -14.88 -15.29 1.57
N ARG A 151 -14.37 -14.23 2.22
CA ARG A 151 -13.48 -13.22 1.66
C ARG A 151 -12.05 -13.29 2.17
N ARG A 152 -11.69 -14.33 2.93
CA ARG A 152 -10.32 -14.53 3.43
C ARG A 152 -9.24 -14.45 2.35
N HIS A 153 -9.55 -14.85 1.12
CA HIS A 153 -8.63 -14.78 -0.04
C HIS A 153 -8.80 -13.53 -0.92
N ASN A 154 -9.73 -12.63 -0.61
CA ASN A 154 -9.95 -11.44 -1.43
C ASN A 154 -8.94 -10.34 -1.10
N VAL A 155 -8.50 -9.62 -2.13
CA VAL A 155 -7.70 -8.40 -1.98
C VAL A 155 -8.34 -7.30 -2.79
N TYR A 156 -8.76 -6.23 -2.14
CA TYR A 156 -9.42 -5.10 -2.76
C TYR A 156 -8.42 -3.96 -2.97
N ILE A 157 -8.25 -3.55 -4.22
CA ILE A 157 -7.28 -2.56 -4.68
C ILE A 157 -8.01 -1.46 -5.47
N PRO A 158 -7.61 -0.18 -5.39
CA PRO A 158 -8.19 0.89 -6.21
C PRO A 158 -8.26 0.54 -7.70
N ASP A 159 -9.33 0.90 -8.38
CA ASP A 159 -9.60 0.53 -9.78
C ASP A 159 -8.88 1.40 -10.83
N TRP A 160 -7.93 2.23 -10.40
CA TRP A 160 -7.23 3.22 -11.20
C TRP A 160 -5.71 3.09 -11.04
N GLN A 161 -4.97 3.55 -12.06
CA GLN A 161 -3.49 3.55 -12.12
C GLN A 161 -2.83 2.18 -11.86
N TRP A 162 -3.10 1.21 -12.74
CA TRP A 162 -2.40 -0.08 -12.77
C TRP A 162 -1.31 -0.08 -13.85
N TRP A 163 -0.19 0.60 -13.60
CA TRP A 163 0.95 0.83 -14.51
C TRP A 163 1.82 -0.41 -14.79
N GLY A 164 1.20 -1.54 -15.10
CA GLY A 164 1.91 -2.82 -15.28
C GLY A 164 1.64 -3.81 -14.15
N GLY A 165 1.08 -3.35 -13.02
CA GLY A 165 0.80 -4.18 -11.86
C GLY A 165 -0.47 -3.74 -11.13
N LEU A 166 -0.41 -3.62 -9.80
CA LEU A 166 -1.50 -3.17 -8.94
C LEU A 166 -1.11 -1.90 -8.17
N ASN A 167 -2.06 -0.98 -8.04
CA ASN A 167 -1.92 0.23 -7.23
C ASN A 167 -1.79 -0.15 -5.74
N ASP A 168 -0.86 0.47 -5.00
CA ASP A 168 -0.60 0.15 -3.59
C ASP A 168 -0.94 1.30 -2.62
N ARG A 169 -1.70 2.30 -3.08
CA ARG A 169 -2.09 3.47 -2.28
C ARG A 169 -3.09 3.15 -1.16
N LEU A 170 -3.88 2.11 -1.39
CA LEU A 170 -4.84 1.56 -0.45
C LEU A 170 -4.97 0.07 -0.79
N ALA A 171 -5.11 -0.77 0.22
CA ALA A 171 -5.56 -2.14 0.02
C ALA A 171 -6.39 -2.63 1.21
N ILE A 172 -7.38 -3.48 0.94
CA ILE A 172 -8.06 -4.27 1.97
C ILE A 172 -7.80 -5.74 1.65
N CYS A 173 -7.04 -6.42 2.50
CA CYS A 173 -6.67 -7.82 2.31
C CYS A 173 -7.44 -8.68 3.31
N GLY A 174 -7.98 -9.82 2.85
CA GLY A 174 -8.49 -10.84 3.75
C GLY A 174 -7.37 -11.57 4.50
N ARG A 175 -7.76 -12.28 5.56
CA ARG A 175 -6.91 -13.07 6.47
C ARG A 175 -5.81 -13.89 5.77
N ASP A 176 -6.10 -14.47 4.61
CA ASP A 176 -5.17 -15.37 3.93
C ASP A 176 -4.25 -14.69 2.91
N THR A 177 -4.36 -13.36 2.76
CA THR A 177 -3.64 -12.62 1.71
C THR A 177 -2.86 -11.42 2.22
N TYR A 178 -3.16 -10.91 3.42
CA TYR A 178 -2.48 -9.71 3.93
C TYR A 178 -0.98 -9.92 4.13
N VAL A 179 -0.54 -11.13 4.50
CA VAL A 179 0.88 -11.47 4.64
C VAL A 179 1.59 -11.36 3.28
N ALA A 180 0.99 -11.88 2.21
CA ALA A 180 1.56 -11.77 0.87
C ALA A 180 1.63 -10.32 0.37
N TYR A 181 0.65 -9.48 0.73
CA TYR A 181 0.69 -8.04 0.45
C TYR A 181 1.83 -7.36 1.22
N GLY A 182 1.87 -7.58 2.53
CA GLY A 182 2.71 -6.84 3.47
C GLY A 182 4.17 -7.29 3.50
N LYS A 183 4.44 -8.59 3.36
CA LYS A 183 5.78 -9.17 3.35
C LYS A 183 6.35 -9.37 1.93
N ARG A 184 5.78 -8.74 0.91
CA ARG A 184 6.18 -8.91 -0.51
C ARG A 184 7.65 -8.58 -0.80
N VAL A 185 8.34 -7.89 0.09
CA VAL A 185 9.80 -7.69 0.02
C VAL A 185 10.57 -9.01 -0.08
N GLU A 186 10.08 -10.06 0.58
CA GLU A 186 10.67 -11.41 0.57
C GLU A 186 10.57 -12.07 -0.81
N ARG A 187 9.78 -11.50 -1.73
CA ARG A 187 9.55 -12.03 -3.08
C ARG A 187 10.33 -11.28 -4.16
N ILE A 188 11.21 -10.33 -3.82
CA ILE A 188 11.94 -9.54 -4.81
C ILE A 188 12.73 -10.42 -5.78
N PHE A 189 13.53 -11.35 -5.27
CA PHE A 189 14.40 -12.17 -6.12
C PHE A 189 13.63 -13.25 -6.87
N ASP A 190 12.62 -13.86 -6.24
CA ASP A 190 11.68 -14.77 -6.91
C ASP A 190 11.00 -14.08 -8.10
N PHE A 191 10.51 -12.85 -7.89
CA PHE A 191 9.89 -12.03 -8.93
C PHE A 191 10.86 -11.73 -10.08
N CYS A 192 12.06 -11.25 -9.78
CA CYS A 192 13.05 -10.91 -10.81
C CYS A 192 13.43 -12.15 -11.63
N LYS A 193 13.67 -13.29 -10.96
CA LYS A 193 13.99 -14.57 -11.59
C LYS A 193 12.85 -15.11 -12.45
N ALA A 194 11.62 -15.14 -11.91
CA ALA A 194 10.46 -15.71 -12.60
C ALA A 194 10.02 -14.87 -13.81
N THR A 195 10.16 -13.55 -13.74
CA THR A 195 9.68 -12.65 -14.80
C THR A 195 10.76 -12.17 -15.75
N GLY A 196 12.04 -12.32 -15.40
CA GLY A 196 13.17 -11.72 -16.11
C GLY A 196 13.13 -10.18 -16.11
N ARG A 197 12.39 -9.56 -15.18
CA ARG A 197 12.18 -8.11 -15.13
C ARG A 197 12.86 -7.50 -13.91
N LYS A 198 13.31 -6.26 -14.09
CA LYS A 198 13.77 -5.37 -13.04
C LYS A 198 12.66 -5.11 -12.00
N LEU A 199 13.07 -4.83 -10.75
CA LEU A 199 12.16 -4.59 -9.64
C LEU A 199 11.23 -3.39 -9.92
N HIS A 200 9.92 -3.60 -9.81
CA HIS A 200 8.91 -2.55 -9.94
C HIS A 200 7.80 -2.78 -8.91
N SER A 201 7.44 -1.74 -8.15
CA SER A 201 6.52 -1.80 -7.01
C SER A 201 5.21 -2.54 -7.32
N GLU A 202 4.49 -2.06 -8.34
CA GLU A 202 3.18 -2.59 -8.69
C GLU A 202 3.24 -4.02 -9.24
N ARG A 203 4.31 -4.35 -9.98
CA ARG A 203 4.48 -5.68 -10.59
C ARG A 203 4.85 -6.72 -9.55
N LEU A 204 5.72 -6.35 -8.60
CA LEU A 204 6.02 -7.17 -7.44
C LEU A 204 4.76 -7.44 -6.61
N LEU A 205 3.94 -6.41 -6.37
CA LEU A 205 2.67 -6.59 -5.67
C LEU A 205 1.74 -7.57 -6.39
N LYS A 206 1.55 -7.39 -7.71
CA LYS A 206 0.76 -8.32 -8.52
C LYS A 206 1.30 -9.75 -8.43
N TYR A 207 2.61 -9.93 -8.55
CA TYR A 207 3.27 -11.22 -8.46
C TYR A 207 3.03 -11.89 -7.10
N ALA A 208 3.34 -11.20 -6.00
CA ALA A 208 3.20 -11.73 -4.65
C ALA A 208 1.76 -12.15 -4.31
N LEU A 209 0.77 -11.37 -4.77
CA LEU A 209 -0.64 -11.70 -4.57
C LEU A 209 -1.10 -12.90 -5.41
N LEU A 210 -0.66 -13.01 -6.66
CA LEU A 210 -1.02 -14.15 -7.51
C LEU A 210 -0.41 -15.46 -7.00
N GLU A 211 0.85 -15.44 -6.56
CA GLU A 211 1.51 -16.60 -5.94
C GLU A 211 0.79 -17.07 -4.67
N ALA A 212 0.18 -16.14 -3.92
CA ALA A 212 -0.62 -16.46 -2.74
C ALA A 212 -2.07 -16.88 -3.07
N GLY A 213 -2.43 -17.03 -4.34
CA GLY A 213 -3.80 -17.38 -4.76
C GLY A 213 -4.84 -16.30 -4.49
N ALA A 214 -4.42 -15.04 -4.37
CA ALA A 214 -5.31 -13.94 -4.03
C ALA A 214 -6.36 -13.67 -5.13
N LYS A 215 -7.59 -13.43 -4.69
CA LYS A 215 -8.71 -13.01 -5.52
C LYS A 215 -8.75 -11.48 -5.57
N VAL A 216 -8.06 -10.91 -6.55
CA VAL A 216 -8.01 -9.45 -6.73
C VAL A 216 -9.37 -8.89 -7.12
N CYS A 217 -9.85 -7.93 -6.34
CA CYS A 217 -11.07 -7.16 -6.49
C CYS A 217 -10.73 -5.66 -6.57
N THR A 218 -11.64 -4.86 -7.14
CA THR A 218 -11.48 -3.44 -7.38
C THR A 218 -12.25 -2.59 -6.37
N LEU A 219 -11.66 -1.49 -5.91
CA LEU A 219 -12.30 -0.46 -5.07
C LEU A 219 -12.54 0.81 -5.89
N PRO A 220 -13.71 1.45 -5.75
CA PRO A 220 -13.95 2.77 -6.33
C PRO A 220 -13.32 3.90 -5.50
N THR A 221 -12.63 3.57 -4.40
CA THR A 221 -12.00 4.56 -3.51
C THR A 221 -10.84 5.23 -4.22
N GLN A 222 -10.85 6.56 -4.20
CA GLN A 222 -9.89 7.47 -4.80
C GLN A 222 -9.08 8.13 -3.69
N ALA A 223 -7.79 8.26 -3.95
CA ALA A 223 -6.87 8.90 -3.02
C ALA A 223 -5.79 9.64 -3.81
N SER A 224 -5.45 10.85 -3.40
CA SER A 224 -4.33 11.59 -3.95
C SER A 224 -3.19 11.62 -2.97
N ARG A 225 -1.96 11.43 -3.46
CA ARG A 225 -0.79 11.68 -2.63
C ARG A 225 -0.67 13.18 -2.37
N VAL A 226 -0.42 13.55 -1.12
CA VAL A 226 -0.07 14.92 -0.73
C VAL A 226 1.44 15.00 -0.54
N ARG A 227 2.09 15.88 -1.30
CA ARG A 227 3.53 16.16 -1.20
C ARG A 227 3.83 16.94 0.06
N ILE A 228 5.08 16.94 0.53
CA ILE A 228 5.50 17.70 1.72
C ILE A 228 5.15 19.19 1.63
N THR A 229 5.10 19.75 0.42
CA THR A 229 4.69 21.13 0.13
C THR A 229 3.19 21.39 0.28
N GLY A 230 2.37 20.37 0.58
CA GLY A 230 0.91 20.43 0.61
C GLY A 230 0.26 20.25 -0.78
N ALA A 231 1.07 20.18 -1.85
CA ALA A 231 0.55 19.99 -3.20
C ALA A 231 -0.01 18.57 -3.41
N PHE A 232 -1.18 18.48 -4.03
CA PHE A 232 -1.76 17.21 -4.45
C PHE A 232 -1.06 16.71 -5.71
N ALA A 233 -0.68 15.43 -5.73
CA ALA A 233 -0.23 14.80 -6.96
C ALA A 233 -1.40 14.74 -7.96
N GLU A 234 -1.10 15.00 -9.24
CA GLU A 234 -2.09 14.83 -10.31
C GLU A 234 -2.35 13.34 -10.52
N GLU A 235 -3.55 12.89 -10.16
CA GLU A 235 -3.94 11.48 -10.28
C GLU A 235 -5.02 11.32 -11.36
N SER A 236 -4.79 10.41 -12.31
CA SER A 236 -5.87 9.94 -13.19
C SER A 236 -6.67 8.83 -12.52
N PHE A 237 -7.86 9.13 -12.00
CA PHE A 237 -8.80 8.15 -11.43
C PHE A 237 -9.60 7.36 -12.48
N SER A 238 -9.16 7.37 -13.74
CA SER A 238 -9.83 6.64 -14.81
C SER A 238 -9.38 5.18 -14.80
N PRO A 239 -10.30 4.20 -14.85
CA PRO A 239 -9.95 2.79 -15.04
C PRO A 239 -9.45 2.50 -16.48
N LYS A 240 -9.44 3.48 -17.38
CA LYS A 240 -8.94 3.34 -18.75
C LYS A 240 -7.56 3.96 -18.94
N ARG A 241 -7.28 5.05 -18.22
CA ARG A 241 -5.98 5.74 -18.26
C ARG A 241 -5.07 5.16 -17.18
N GLY A 242 -3.77 5.12 -17.44
CA GLY A 242 -2.79 4.60 -16.47
C GLY A 242 -2.80 3.08 -16.26
N MET A 243 -3.29 2.29 -17.24
CA MET A 243 -3.35 0.81 -17.16
C MET A 243 -2.08 0.10 -17.68
N GLY A 244 -1.05 0.85 -18.12
CA GLY A 244 0.14 0.26 -18.74
C GLY A 244 -0.20 -0.57 -19.99
N LYS A 245 0.28 -1.82 -20.04
CA LYS A 245 0.13 -2.73 -21.19
C LYS A 245 -1.30 -3.29 -21.34
N ARG A 246 -1.65 -3.78 -22.54
CA ARG A 246 -2.98 -4.33 -22.88
C ARG A 246 -3.42 -5.48 -21.96
N GLU A 247 -2.51 -6.35 -21.55
CA GLU A 247 -2.77 -7.49 -20.63
C GLU A 247 -3.43 -7.05 -19.32
N ASN A 248 -3.05 -5.88 -18.78
CA ASN A 248 -3.65 -5.38 -17.56
C ASN A 248 -5.11 -4.96 -17.73
N ARG A 249 -5.51 -4.56 -18.93
CA ARG A 249 -6.92 -4.21 -19.20
C ARG A 249 -7.81 -5.45 -19.07
N TYR A 250 -7.32 -6.61 -19.50
CA TYR A 250 -8.03 -7.88 -19.30
C TYR A 250 -8.04 -8.27 -17.83
N PHE A 251 -6.90 -8.19 -17.14
CA PHE A 251 -6.84 -8.50 -15.72
C PHE A 251 -7.75 -7.59 -14.88
N HIS A 252 -7.79 -6.29 -15.20
CA HIS A 252 -8.69 -5.31 -14.60
C HIS A 252 -10.15 -5.69 -14.83
N LEU A 253 -10.54 -6.01 -16.07
CA LEU A 253 -11.89 -6.49 -16.38
C LEU A 253 -12.28 -7.71 -15.53
N PHE A 254 -11.38 -8.70 -15.39
CA PHE A 254 -11.63 -9.86 -14.54
C PHE A 254 -11.78 -9.48 -13.05
N ALA A 255 -10.95 -8.56 -12.54
CA ALA A 255 -11.05 -8.07 -11.16
C ALA A 255 -12.35 -7.29 -10.91
N THR A 256 -12.79 -6.48 -11.88
CA THR A 256 -14.06 -5.75 -11.83
C THR A 256 -15.26 -6.70 -11.86
N LEU A 257 -15.25 -7.70 -12.75
CA LEU A 257 -16.29 -8.74 -12.80
C LEU A 257 -16.34 -9.51 -11.47
N ARG A 258 -15.19 -9.89 -10.93
CA ARG A 258 -15.11 -10.56 -9.63
C ARG A 258 -15.71 -9.71 -8.52
N THR A 259 -15.44 -8.42 -8.52
CA THR A 259 -16.00 -7.46 -7.55
C THR A 259 -17.51 -7.35 -7.68
N TRP A 260 -18.02 -7.33 -8.91
CA TRP A 260 -19.46 -7.30 -9.16
C TRP A 260 -20.16 -8.55 -8.60
N TRP A 261 -19.57 -9.73 -8.78
CA TRP A 261 -20.09 -10.97 -8.20
C TRP A 261 -19.99 -10.96 -6.67
N ASP A 262 -18.87 -10.47 -6.13
CA ASP A 262 -18.63 -10.40 -4.69
C ASP A 262 -19.60 -9.45 -3.97
N ARG A 263 -19.98 -8.33 -4.59
CA ARG A 263 -20.98 -7.39 -4.06
C ARG A 263 -22.39 -7.97 -3.94
N ARG A 264 -22.68 -9.04 -4.69
CA ARG A 264 -24.00 -9.70 -4.75
C ARG A 264 -24.11 -10.91 -3.81
N ARG A 265 -23.00 -11.29 -3.17
CA ARG A 265 -22.99 -12.28 -2.10
C ARG A 265 -23.33 -11.62 -0.78
#